data_AF-A0A9P5N0C1-F1
#
_entry.id   AF-A0A9P5N0C1-F1
#
_cell.length_a   1.000
_cell.length_b   1.000
_cell.length_c   1.000
_cell.angle_alpha   90.00
_cell.angle_beta   90.00
_cell.angle_gamma   90.00
#
_symmetry.space_group_name_H-M   'P 1'
#
loop_
_entity.id
_entity.type
_entity.pdbx_description
1 polymer ?
#
loop_
_entity_poly.entity_id
_entity_poly.type
_entity_poly.pdbx_seq_one_letter_code
_entity_poly.pdbx_strand_id
1 'polypeptide(L)'
;MLSSILTFPFHVLASIIRFVFHTLRIPLPRAPFSFLNFYRPLIARSSSRSDPYAVADRWVRSLEEETGAHCLSRASPVPDAGPSTSQPQTNDLRSRLGAGSPRLLPDFTLGSYDEILRLCQSELRIGCIVLVSGEHDDVPDFKRYTLTDPTLVELLHKNEFIIWGGDVRERDAWSGVCKPFLSLSFVHLCDVTAGQKLQATTFPFVAFVALQPPRASAFMGTSSRSSSSPSLTILSRHQGPATPISAPTSARSLTDHITLQLLPRVMPFLETLRLSAAERARDRALREEQDAAFRESARRDREKEARRIEEARRTAELEKAAMERQRAADEARSRVLDARDRWRRESRHLLIPLEEPANVDPIRIIIRLPDGQSLVRLVARTSTVTSLYCLVDAHLIPTDVTGKEIGTSAAENNLKELVHSSGQPAEIWWGFSLFTAYPRKAIPWQPMVRLAEIGLSSGGQIVAEIAFKEGEKPDQDEEGYDTEKSE
;
A
#
# COMPACT_ATOMS: atom_id res chain seq x y z
N MET A 1 50.55 -15.97 -48.92
CA MET A 1 51.83 -15.24 -49.11
C MET A 1 51.65 -13.99 -49.98
N LEU A 2 50.91 -14.03 -51.11
CA LEU A 2 50.68 -12.85 -51.98
C LEU A 2 49.74 -11.77 -51.38
N SER A 3 48.80 -12.13 -50.50
CA SER A 3 47.86 -11.18 -49.88
C SER A 3 48.49 -10.28 -48.80
N SER A 4 49.57 -10.69 -48.15
CA SER A 4 50.28 -9.87 -47.14
C SER A 4 51.05 -8.70 -47.75
N ILE A 5 51.49 -8.84 -49.01
CA ILE A 5 52.27 -7.82 -49.71
C ILE A 5 51.35 -6.67 -50.17
N LEU A 6 50.08 -6.95 -50.47
CA LEU A 6 49.11 -5.93 -50.89
C LEU A 6 48.58 -5.06 -49.73
N THR A 7 48.56 -5.59 -48.50
CA THR A 7 48.04 -4.89 -47.31
C THR A 7 49.05 -3.99 -46.62
N PHE A 8 50.35 -4.20 -46.83
CA PHE A 8 51.41 -3.38 -46.26
C PHE A 8 51.38 -1.90 -46.71
N PRO A 9 51.23 -1.57 -48.01
CA PRO A 9 51.14 -0.16 -48.42
C PRO A 9 49.89 0.54 -47.86
N PHE A 10 48.79 -0.20 -47.67
CA PHE A 10 47.56 0.34 -47.09
C PHE A 10 47.72 0.70 -45.61
N HIS A 11 48.49 -0.09 -44.84
CA HIS A 11 48.79 0.19 -43.44
C HIS A 11 49.71 1.40 -43.27
N VAL A 12 50.71 1.53 -44.14
CA VAL A 12 51.63 2.68 -44.14
C VAL A 12 50.86 3.95 -44.52
N LEU A 13 50.02 3.89 -45.56
CA LEU A 13 49.18 5.02 -45.97
C LEU A 13 48.20 5.45 -44.87
N ALA A 14 47.55 4.50 -44.19
CA ALA A 14 46.65 4.79 -43.07
C ALA A 14 47.37 5.39 -41.84
N SER A 15 48.65 5.02 -41.62
CA SER A 15 49.46 5.58 -40.54
C SER A 15 49.94 7.00 -40.87
N ILE A 16 50.31 7.27 -42.12
CA ILE A 16 50.70 8.61 -42.59
C ILE A 16 49.50 9.56 -42.55
N ILE A 17 48.33 9.09 -43.00
CA ILE A 17 47.08 9.87 -42.92
C ILE A 17 46.79 10.23 -41.46
N ARG A 18 46.81 9.26 -40.53
CA ARG A 18 46.59 9.55 -39.10
C ARG A 18 47.62 10.51 -38.51
N PHE A 19 48.89 10.39 -38.91
CA PHE A 19 49.95 11.29 -38.46
C PHE A 19 49.72 12.73 -38.93
N VAL A 20 49.41 12.93 -40.22
CA VAL A 20 49.15 14.27 -40.81
C VAL A 20 47.89 14.91 -40.24
N PHE A 21 46.81 14.14 -40.03
CA PHE A 21 45.59 14.67 -39.42
C PHE A 21 45.76 14.98 -37.92
N HIS A 22 46.64 14.27 -37.22
CA HIS A 22 46.96 14.54 -35.81
C HIS A 22 47.84 15.79 -35.65
N THR A 23 48.81 16.02 -36.53
CA THR A 23 49.65 17.23 -36.50
C THR A 23 48.87 18.49 -36.88
N LEU A 24 47.83 18.36 -37.71
CA LEU A 24 46.95 19.48 -38.11
C LEU A 24 45.73 19.70 -37.19
N ARG A 25 45.51 18.87 -36.16
CA ARG A 25 44.37 18.95 -35.21
C ARG A 25 42.98 19.06 -35.87
N ILE A 26 42.77 18.37 -37.00
CA ILE A 26 41.46 18.32 -37.67
C ILE A 26 40.74 17.00 -37.27
N PRO A 27 39.55 17.04 -36.65
CA PRO A 27 38.84 15.82 -36.23
C PRO A 27 38.20 15.09 -37.43
N LEU A 28 38.54 13.81 -37.64
CA LEU A 28 37.92 12.97 -38.68
C LEU A 28 36.62 12.28 -38.17
N PRO A 29 35.54 12.23 -38.98
CA PRO A 29 34.29 11.56 -38.63
C PRO A 29 34.41 10.02 -38.69
N ARG A 30 33.74 9.33 -37.76
CA ARG A 30 33.75 7.87 -37.59
C ARG A 30 32.94 7.17 -38.70
N ALA A 31 33.60 6.45 -39.61
CA ALA A 31 32.96 5.48 -40.50
C ALA A 31 33.35 4.03 -40.10
N PRO A 32 32.38 3.09 -39.98
CA PRO A 32 32.64 1.72 -39.55
C PRO A 32 33.03 0.82 -40.74
N PHE A 33 34.31 0.54 -40.91
CA PHE A 33 34.77 -0.54 -41.80
C PHE A 33 34.93 -1.83 -40.99
N SER A 34 33.87 -2.65 -40.98
CA SER A 34 33.83 -3.96 -40.32
C SER A 34 33.67 -5.08 -41.34
N PHE A 35 34.70 -5.34 -42.11
CA PHE A 35 34.81 -6.57 -42.90
C PHE A 35 36.28 -6.99 -42.89
N LEU A 36 36.53 -8.28 -42.71
CA LEU A 36 37.84 -8.96 -42.66
C LEU A 36 38.47 -9.10 -41.27
N ASN A 37 37.93 -10.03 -40.47
CA ASN A 37 38.72 -10.80 -39.52
C ASN A 37 38.16 -12.23 -39.43
N PHE A 38 38.50 -13.05 -40.44
CA PHE A 38 38.49 -14.50 -40.33
C PHE A 38 39.86 -14.91 -39.81
N TYR A 39 39.98 -15.32 -38.54
CA TYR A 39 40.93 -16.30 -37.99
C TYR A 39 40.85 -16.26 -36.46
N ARG A 40 40.20 -17.27 -35.87
CA ARG A 40 40.10 -17.54 -34.43
C ARG A 40 41.11 -18.64 -34.10
N PRO A 41 42.16 -18.42 -33.29
CA PRO A 41 42.93 -19.54 -32.76
C PRO A 41 42.15 -20.14 -31.58
N LEU A 42 41.78 -21.41 -31.71
CA LEU A 42 41.32 -22.26 -30.61
C LEU A 42 42.53 -22.57 -29.71
N ILE A 43 42.76 -21.75 -28.68
CA ILE A 43 43.52 -22.17 -27.50
C ILE A 43 42.56 -22.11 -26.32
N ALA A 44 41.79 -23.18 -26.15
CA ALA A 44 41.07 -23.46 -24.92
C ALA A 44 42.08 -23.96 -23.88
N ARG A 45 42.64 -23.05 -23.09
CA ARG A 45 43.11 -23.39 -21.75
C ARG A 45 42.01 -22.99 -20.78
N SER A 46 41.29 -23.99 -20.26
CA SER A 46 40.39 -23.84 -19.13
C SER A 46 41.20 -23.47 -17.89
N SER A 47 41.50 -22.19 -17.69
CA SER A 47 41.77 -21.71 -16.33
C SER A 47 40.45 -21.78 -15.60
N SER A 48 40.28 -22.76 -14.70
CA SER A 48 39.17 -22.75 -13.75
C SER A 48 39.18 -21.39 -13.08
N ARG A 49 38.15 -20.58 -13.31
CA ARG A 49 37.91 -19.33 -12.61
C ARG A 49 37.84 -19.68 -11.12
N SER A 50 38.93 -19.53 -10.37
CA SER A 50 38.96 -19.98 -8.99
C SER A 50 38.22 -18.96 -8.13
N ASP A 51 37.36 -19.45 -7.24
CA ASP A 51 36.58 -18.62 -6.34
C ASP A 51 37.53 -17.98 -5.31
N PRO A 52 37.59 -16.64 -5.18
CA PRO A 52 38.50 -15.97 -4.25
C PRO A 52 38.36 -16.46 -2.80
N TYR A 53 37.17 -16.88 -2.38
CA TYR A 53 36.97 -17.48 -1.07
C TYR A 53 37.64 -18.84 -0.92
N ALA A 54 37.56 -19.69 -1.95
CA ALA A 54 38.20 -21.01 -1.93
C ALA A 54 39.73 -20.89 -1.94
N VAL A 55 40.26 -19.88 -2.64
CA VAL A 55 41.70 -19.57 -2.66
C VAL A 55 42.16 -19.12 -1.28
N ALA A 56 41.48 -18.15 -0.68
CA ALA A 56 41.79 -17.70 0.68
C ALA A 56 41.66 -18.83 1.72
N ASP A 57 40.60 -19.65 1.67
CA ASP A 57 40.40 -20.79 2.58
C ASP A 57 41.53 -21.82 2.43
N ARG A 58 41.93 -22.13 1.20
CA ARG A 58 43.04 -23.04 0.94
C ARG A 58 44.35 -22.50 1.52
N TRP A 59 44.62 -21.21 1.34
CA TRP A 59 45.81 -20.57 1.90
C TRP A 59 45.82 -20.61 3.43
N VAL A 60 44.69 -20.29 4.08
CA VAL A 60 44.55 -20.36 5.54
C VAL A 60 44.77 -21.78 6.03
N ARG A 61 44.16 -22.80 5.39
CA ARG A 61 44.37 -24.21 5.76
C ARG A 61 45.83 -24.65 5.60
N SER A 62 46.48 -24.26 4.50
CA SER A 62 47.92 -24.51 4.30
C SER A 62 48.76 -23.87 5.40
N LEU A 63 48.37 -22.68 5.86
CA LEU A 63 49.04 -21.98 6.95
C LEU A 63 48.84 -22.70 8.29
N GLU A 64 47.62 -23.18 8.58
CA GLU A 64 47.33 -24.01 9.76
C GLU A 64 48.15 -25.32 9.76
N GLU A 65 48.24 -26.00 8.60
CA GLU A 65 49.03 -27.23 8.42
C GLU A 65 50.54 -26.99 8.61
N GLU A 66 51.09 -25.92 8.04
CA GLU A 66 52.52 -25.59 8.11
C GLU A 66 52.98 -25.14 9.51
N THR A 67 52.11 -24.45 10.24
CA THR A 67 52.43 -23.89 11.56
C THR A 67 52.00 -24.80 12.72
N GLY A 68 51.10 -25.76 12.45
CA GLY A 68 50.42 -26.55 13.48
C GLY A 68 49.53 -25.71 14.39
N ALA A 69 49.16 -24.51 13.93
CA ALA A 69 48.40 -23.54 14.68
C ALA A 69 46.98 -23.41 14.11
N HIS A 70 46.02 -22.97 14.92
CA HIS A 70 44.64 -22.79 14.49
C HIS A 70 44.19 -21.33 14.63
N CYS A 71 43.35 -20.85 13.72
CA CYS A 71 42.70 -19.55 13.86
C CYS A 71 41.86 -19.49 15.15
N LEU A 72 41.83 -18.32 15.83
CA LEU A 72 41.12 -18.12 17.10
C LEU A 72 39.66 -18.58 17.07
N SER A 73 38.94 -18.27 16.00
CA SER A 73 37.56 -18.69 15.76
C SER A 73 37.38 -20.21 15.71
N ARG A 74 38.39 -20.94 15.23
CA ARG A 74 38.40 -22.40 15.10
C ARG A 74 38.96 -23.11 16.34
N ALA A 75 39.82 -22.43 17.09
CA ALA A 75 40.42 -22.90 18.34
C ALA A 75 39.50 -22.73 19.56
N SER A 76 38.37 -22.00 19.42
CA SER A 76 37.40 -21.87 20.51
C SER A 76 36.73 -23.22 20.78
N PRO A 77 36.86 -23.79 22.00
CA PRO A 77 36.17 -25.03 22.31
C PRO A 77 34.66 -24.79 22.26
N VAL A 78 33.96 -25.62 21.47
CA VAL A 78 32.50 -25.76 21.58
C VAL A 78 32.19 -26.03 23.06
N PRO A 79 31.29 -25.29 23.71
CA PRO A 79 30.93 -25.59 25.08
C PRO A 79 30.30 -26.98 25.12
N ASP A 80 31.02 -27.95 25.65
CA ASP A 80 30.46 -29.24 26.03
C ASP A 80 29.22 -28.97 26.91
N ALA A 81 28.14 -29.68 26.60
CA ALA A 81 26.84 -29.58 27.27
C ALA A 81 26.90 -30.09 28.73
N GLY A 82 27.62 -29.38 29.59
CA GLY A 82 27.67 -29.56 31.04
C GLY A 82 27.02 -28.37 31.77
N PRO A 83 26.43 -28.58 32.96
CA PRO A 83 25.64 -27.56 33.65
C PRO A 83 26.53 -26.40 34.12
N SER A 84 26.29 -25.21 33.56
CA SER A 84 27.07 -23.99 33.76
C SER A 84 26.79 -23.32 35.11
N THR A 85 27.82 -23.17 35.93
CA THR A 85 27.86 -22.13 36.98
C THR A 85 28.49 -20.87 36.36
N SER A 86 27.73 -19.78 36.32
CA SER A 86 28.14 -18.51 35.74
C SER A 86 29.18 -17.80 36.61
N GLN A 87 30.45 -17.85 36.22
CA GLN A 87 31.48 -16.92 36.69
C GLN A 87 31.86 -15.95 35.57
N PRO A 88 32.23 -14.69 35.91
CA PRO A 88 32.61 -13.69 34.93
C PRO A 88 33.93 -14.10 34.26
N GLN A 89 33.86 -14.48 32.98
CA GLN A 89 35.04 -14.86 32.21
C GLN A 89 35.88 -13.63 31.90
N THR A 90 37.13 -13.62 32.35
CA THR A 90 38.13 -12.63 31.95
C THR A 90 38.58 -12.92 30.50
N ASN A 91 38.82 -11.87 29.72
CA ASN A 91 39.15 -11.92 28.29
C ASN A 91 40.56 -12.46 27.97
N ASP A 92 41.24 -13.10 28.93
CA ASP A 92 42.60 -13.61 28.72
C ASP A 92 42.58 -14.87 27.85
N LEU A 93 43.00 -14.74 26.60
CA LEU A 93 43.21 -15.87 25.66
C LEU A 93 44.08 -16.97 26.28
N ARG A 94 45.00 -16.57 27.17
CA ARG A 94 45.96 -17.44 27.85
C ARG A 94 45.36 -18.23 29.02
N SER A 95 44.23 -17.78 29.60
CA SER A 95 43.51 -18.52 30.64
C SER A 95 42.51 -19.52 30.06
N ARG A 96 42.02 -19.27 28.83
CA ARG A 96 41.08 -20.14 28.10
C ARG A 96 41.71 -21.42 27.56
N LEU A 97 43.01 -21.40 27.27
CA LEU A 97 43.73 -22.53 26.69
C LEU A 97 44.80 -22.98 27.70
N GLY A 98 44.54 -24.07 28.43
CA GLY A 98 45.43 -24.61 29.46
C GLY A 98 46.86 -24.93 28.97
N ALA A 99 47.73 -25.40 29.88
CA ALA A 99 49.19 -25.53 29.75
C ALA A 99 49.75 -26.41 28.58
N GLY A 100 48.91 -26.89 27.65
CA GLY A 100 49.26 -27.55 26.39
C GLY A 100 48.63 -26.87 25.17
N SER A 101 48.45 -25.55 25.21
CA SER A 101 47.66 -24.80 24.22
C SER A 101 48.21 -24.94 22.79
N PRO A 102 47.34 -25.22 21.79
CA PRO A 102 47.75 -25.17 20.40
C PRO A 102 48.24 -23.75 20.08
N ARG A 103 49.25 -23.64 19.20
CA ARG A 103 49.67 -22.34 18.67
C ARG A 103 48.45 -21.65 18.04
N LEU A 104 48.32 -20.36 18.25
CA LEU A 104 47.16 -19.59 17.78
C LEU A 104 47.55 -18.73 16.59
N LEU A 105 46.59 -18.57 15.68
CA LEU A 105 46.67 -17.66 14.55
C LEU A 105 45.57 -16.61 14.64
N PRO A 106 45.81 -15.41 14.09
CA PRO A 106 44.74 -14.44 13.95
C PRO A 106 43.61 -14.99 13.06
N ASP A 107 42.40 -14.46 13.24
CA ASP A 107 41.27 -14.79 12.38
C ASP A 107 41.42 -14.09 11.02
N PHE A 108 41.66 -14.90 9.98
CA PHE A 108 41.73 -14.44 8.61
C PHE A 108 40.34 -14.35 7.99
N THR A 109 40.01 -13.19 7.42
CA THR A 109 38.78 -13.01 6.66
C THR A 109 38.92 -13.62 5.26
N LEU A 110 38.00 -14.51 4.93
CA LEU A 110 37.93 -15.13 3.62
C LEU A 110 37.26 -14.17 2.64
N GLY A 111 37.84 -14.02 1.45
CA GLY A 111 37.27 -13.18 0.40
C GLY A 111 38.33 -12.54 -0.48
N SER A 112 37.85 -11.72 -1.41
CA SER A 112 38.73 -10.97 -2.32
C SER A 112 39.32 -9.73 -1.64
N TYR A 113 40.49 -9.28 -2.10
CA TYR A 113 41.12 -8.05 -1.59
C TYR A 113 40.16 -6.84 -1.58
N ASP A 114 39.45 -6.60 -2.69
CA ASP A 114 38.54 -5.46 -2.82
C ASP A 114 37.34 -5.54 -1.85
N GLU A 115 36.89 -6.76 -1.56
CA GLU A 115 35.83 -6.99 -0.58
C GLU A 115 36.32 -6.67 0.83
N ILE A 116 37.53 -7.09 1.19
CA ILE A 116 38.12 -6.76 2.49
C ILE A 116 38.31 -5.24 2.66
N LEU A 117 38.71 -4.53 1.61
CA LEU A 117 38.79 -3.07 1.65
C LEU A 117 37.41 -2.43 1.89
N ARG A 118 36.36 -2.97 1.28
CA ARG A 118 34.98 -2.51 1.51
C ARG A 118 34.52 -2.81 2.93
N LEU A 119 34.86 -3.99 3.47
CA LEU A 119 34.57 -4.33 4.87
C LEU A 119 35.27 -3.38 5.84
N CYS A 120 36.55 -3.04 5.59
CA CYS A 120 37.27 -2.04 6.39
C CYS A 120 36.57 -0.68 6.36
N GLN A 121 36.02 -0.29 5.21
CA GLN A 121 35.27 0.96 5.06
C GLN A 121 33.89 0.92 5.72
N SER A 122 33.15 -0.18 5.60
CA SER A 122 31.79 -0.30 6.15
C SER A 122 31.77 -0.49 7.65
N GLU A 123 32.67 -1.32 8.19
CA GLU A 123 32.78 -1.60 9.62
C GLU A 123 33.62 -0.57 10.37
N LEU A 124 34.27 0.36 9.67
CA LEU A 124 35.15 1.38 10.25
C LEU A 124 36.25 0.74 11.11
N ARG A 125 36.90 -0.31 10.57
CA ARG A 125 37.95 -1.10 11.24
C ARG A 125 39.28 -0.99 10.49
N ILE A 126 40.37 -1.29 11.19
CA ILE A 126 41.71 -1.29 10.59
C ILE A 126 41.94 -2.63 9.90
N GLY A 127 42.33 -2.59 8.62
CA GLY A 127 42.73 -3.74 7.83
C GLY A 127 44.22 -4.05 7.99
N CYS A 128 44.55 -5.31 8.18
CA CYS A 128 45.91 -5.86 8.13
C CYS A 128 46.00 -6.80 6.92
N ILE A 129 46.83 -6.45 5.95
CA ILE A 129 47.02 -7.20 4.71
C ILE A 129 48.39 -7.86 4.76
N VAL A 130 48.41 -9.19 4.69
CA VAL A 130 49.61 -10.03 4.74
C VAL A 130 49.83 -10.66 3.37
N LEU A 131 50.87 -10.26 2.68
CA LEU A 131 51.27 -10.85 1.40
C LEU A 131 52.53 -11.67 1.58
N VAL A 132 52.47 -12.89 1.04
CA VAL A 132 53.53 -13.88 1.14
C VAL A 132 53.86 -14.40 -0.26
N SER A 133 55.09 -14.82 -0.49
CA SER A 133 55.48 -15.59 -1.68
C SER A 133 56.17 -16.86 -1.22
N GLY A 134 55.67 -18.03 -1.63
CA GLY A 134 56.28 -19.32 -1.28
C GLY A 134 57.73 -19.52 -1.78
N GLU A 135 58.25 -18.62 -2.61
CA GLU A 135 59.61 -18.68 -3.16
C GLU A 135 60.65 -17.91 -2.33
N HIS A 136 60.23 -17.14 -1.32
CA HIS A 136 61.13 -16.30 -0.52
C HIS A 136 61.55 -16.98 0.78
N ASP A 137 62.85 -16.97 1.09
CA ASP A 137 63.44 -17.73 2.21
C ASP A 137 62.95 -17.26 3.60
N ASP A 138 62.62 -15.97 3.76
CA ASP A 138 62.19 -15.38 5.04
C ASP A 138 60.72 -15.67 5.42
N VAL A 139 59.93 -16.18 4.48
CA VAL A 139 58.49 -16.46 4.67
C VAL A 139 58.19 -17.57 5.69
N PRO A 140 58.86 -18.74 5.68
CA PRO A 140 58.62 -19.77 6.69
C PRO A 140 58.87 -19.27 8.11
N ASP A 141 59.92 -18.46 8.31
CA ASP A 141 60.22 -17.85 9.61
C ASP A 141 59.14 -16.85 10.03
N PHE A 142 58.67 -16.02 9.10
CA PHE A 142 57.56 -15.11 9.35
C PHE A 142 56.27 -15.83 9.77
N LYS A 143 55.90 -16.92 9.08
CA LYS A 143 54.71 -17.71 9.43
C LYS A 143 54.82 -18.34 10.83
N ARG A 144 56.01 -18.84 11.20
CA ARG A 144 56.24 -19.60 12.43
C ARG A 144 56.57 -18.77 13.67
N TYR A 145 57.09 -17.56 13.49
CA TYR A 145 57.52 -16.70 14.60
C TYR A 145 56.74 -15.41 14.70
N THR A 146 56.30 -14.82 13.57
CA THR A 146 55.55 -13.57 13.58
C THR A 146 54.05 -13.80 13.70
N LEU A 147 53.45 -14.61 12.82
CA LEU A 147 51.99 -14.79 12.79
C LEU A 147 51.43 -15.60 13.96
N THR A 148 52.24 -16.48 14.56
CA THR A 148 51.86 -17.29 15.73
C THR A 148 52.25 -16.65 17.06
N ASP A 149 52.82 -15.44 17.06
CA ASP A 149 53.19 -14.77 18.29
C ASP A 149 51.93 -14.38 19.10
N PRO A 150 51.82 -14.80 20.36
CA PRO A 150 50.61 -14.58 21.15
C PRO A 150 50.37 -13.09 21.43
N THR A 151 51.42 -12.27 21.55
CA THR A 151 51.27 -10.84 21.85
C THR A 151 50.69 -10.10 20.66
N LEU A 152 51.13 -10.44 19.44
CA LEU A 152 50.58 -9.89 18.21
C LEU A 152 49.13 -10.34 17.99
N VAL A 153 48.84 -11.64 18.17
CA VAL A 153 47.48 -12.19 18.00
C VAL A 153 46.48 -11.57 18.97
N GLU A 154 46.84 -11.46 20.24
CA GLU A 154 45.99 -10.84 21.26
C GLU A 154 45.72 -9.36 20.94
N LEU A 155 46.75 -8.62 20.51
CA LEU A 155 46.62 -7.23 20.12
C LEU A 155 45.64 -7.07 18.96
N LEU A 156 45.82 -7.88 17.91
CA LEU A 156 44.97 -7.84 16.72
C LEU A 156 43.51 -8.20 17.04
N HIS A 157 43.30 -9.19 17.92
CA HIS A 157 41.96 -9.59 18.37
C HIS A 157 41.30 -8.50 19.23
N LYS A 158 42.01 -7.97 20.23
CA LYS A 158 41.50 -6.95 21.17
C LYS A 158 41.03 -5.67 20.47
N ASN A 159 41.71 -5.28 19.40
CA ASN A 159 41.39 -4.08 18.63
C ASN A 159 40.54 -4.38 17.39
N GLU A 160 40.03 -5.61 17.27
CA GLU A 160 39.17 -6.06 16.18
C GLU A 160 39.76 -5.72 14.79
N PHE A 161 40.99 -6.12 14.51
CA PHE A 161 41.55 -5.95 13.16
C PHE A 161 40.85 -6.87 12.15
N ILE A 162 40.70 -6.39 10.91
CA ILE A 162 40.29 -7.23 9.77
C ILE A 162 41.57 -7.72 9.10
N ILE A 163 41.82 -9.02 9.12
CA ILE A 163 43.11 -9.58 8.71
C ILE A 163 42.89 -10.40 7.45
N TRP A 164 43.60 -10.08 6.39
CA TRP A 164 43.54 -10.80 5.13
C TRP A 164 44.94 -11.22 4.71
N GLY A 165 45.07 -12.43 4.21
CA GLY A 165 46.34 -12.93 3.73
C GLY A 165 46.21 -13.80 2.50
N GLY A 166 47.28 -13.86 1.73
CA GLY A 166 47.33 -14.66 0.51
C GLY A 166 48.74 -14.76 -0.08
N ASP A 167 48.92 -15.74 -0.96
CA ASP A 167 50.13 -15.87 -1.77
C ASP A 167 50.02 -14.99 -3.03
N VAL A 168 51.08 -14.24 -3.36
CA VAL A 168 51.14 -13.39 -4.56
C VAL A 168 51.11 -14.20 -5.86
N ARG A 169 51.45 -15.49 -5.82
CA ARG A 169 51.40 -16.40 -6.98
C ARG A 169 49.96 -16.71 -7.40
N GLU A 170 49.00 -16.59 -6.49
CA GLU A 170 47.61 -16.92 -6.76
C GLU A 170 46.92 -15.77 -7.50
N ARG A 171 46.75 -15.97 -8.82
CA ARG A 171 46.20 -14.98 -9.77
C ARG A 171 44.79 -14.47 -9.42
N ASP A 172 44.04 -15.24 -8.62
CA ASP A 172 42.59 -15.05 -8.42
C ASP A 172 42.21 -14.48 -7.04
N ALA A 173 43.15 -14.27 -6.11
CA ALA A 173 42.88 -13.53 -4.86
C ALA A 173 42.45 -12.06 -5.13
N TRP A 174 42.62 -11.61 -6.38
CA TRP A 174 42.43 -10.26 -6.88
C TRP A 174 41.22 -10.11 -7.86
N SER A 175 40.80 -11.17 -8.56
CA SER A 175 39.92 -11.09 -9.75
C SER A 175 38.41 -11.13 -9.43
N GLY A 176 37.96 -10.43 -8.38
CA GLY A 176 36.54 -10.38 -8.02
C GLY A 176 35.69 -9.43 -8.88
N VAL A 177 36.32 -8.45 -9.56
CA VAL A 177 35.62 -7.35 -10.24
C VAL A 177 36.15 -7.11 -11.65
N CYS A 178 36.03 -8.10 -12.52
CA CYS A 178 35.98 -7.86 -13.97
C CYS A 178 34.63 -8.35 -14.49
N LYS A 179 33.60 -7.50 -14.41
CA LYS A 179 32.35 -7.73 -15.15
C LYS A 179 32.66 -7.58 -16.64
N PRO A 180 32.26 -8.53 -17.51
CA PRO A 180 32.47 -8.41 -18.94
C PRO A 180 31.44 -7.42 -19.50
N PHE A 181 31.71 -6.12 -19.35
CA PHE A 181 30.95 -5.10 -20.07
C PHE A 181 31.82 -4.62 -21.25
N LEU A 182 31.61 -5.27 -22.39
CA LEU A 182 31.91 -4.82 -23.74
C LEU A 182 33.34 -4.31 -24.01
N SER A 183 34.31 -5.23 -24.09
CA SER A 183 35.39 -5.17 -25.10
C SER A 183 36.26 -6.43 -25.00
N LEU A 184 36.16 -7.33 -25.97
CA LEU A 184 36.89 -8.60 -25.99
C LEU A 184 38.36 -8.46 -26.42
N SER A 185 38.90 -7.24 -26.50
CA SER A 185 40.25 -6.97 -27.04
C SER A 185 41.22 -6.39 -26.01
N PHE A 186 40.98 -6.56 -24.71
CA PHE A 186 41.89 -6.09 -23.67
C PHE A 186 42.01 -7.05 -22.47
N VAL A 187 42.17 -8.35 -22.73
CA VAL A 187 42.39 -9.37 -21.67
C VAL A 187 43.88 -9.61 -21.38
N HIS A 188 44.80 -8.91 -22.06
CA HIS A 188 46.25 -9.15 -21.95
C HIS A 188 47.02 -8.16 -21.07
N LEU A 189 46.37 -7.22 -20.38
CA LEU A 189 47.08 -6.18 -19.61
C LEU A 189 46.60 -5.98 -18.16
N CYS A 190 45.77 -6.88 -17.63
CA CYS A 190 45.19 -6.73 -16.29
C CYS A 190 45.78 -7.70 -15.26
N ASP A 191 46.99 -8.23 -15.46
CA ASP A 191 47.74 -8.93 -14.41
C ASP A 191 48.33 -7.90 -13.45
N VAL A 192 47.46 -7.25 -12.68
CA VAL A 192 47.86 -6.38 -11.56
C VAL A 192 47.64 -7.17 -10.29
N THR A 193 48.69 -7.84 -9.81
CA THR A 193 48.66 -8.54 -8.51
C THR A 193 48.48 -7.53 -7.37
N ALA A 194 47.92 -7.97 -6.24
CA ALA A 194 47.77 -7.13 -5.04
C ALA A 194 49.11 -6.50 -4.59
N GLY A 195 50.22 -7.22 -4.79
CA GLY A 195 51.58 -6.73 -4.53
C GLY A 195 51.93 -5.48 -5.34
N GLN A 196 51.50 -5.36 -6.60
CA GLN A 196 51.84 -4.21 -7.43
C GLN A 196 51.05 -2.94 -7.08
N LYS A 197 49.81 -3.08 -6.60
CA LYS A 197 49.02 -1.94 -6.07
C LYS A 197 49.52 -1.47 -4.72
N LEU A 198 49.95 -2.39 -3.87
CA LEU A 198 50.56 -2.08 -2.58
C LEU A 198 52.04 -1.67 -2.71
N GLN A 199 52.61 -1.77 -3.92
CA GLN A 199 54.02 -1.52 -4.22
C GLN A 199 54.96 -2.35 -3.31
N ALA A 200 54.59 -3.60 -3.06
CA ALA A 200 55.42 -4.54 -2.32
C ALA A 200 56.66 -4.90 -3.15
N THR A 201 57.85 -4.61 -2.63
CA THR A 201 59.11 -4.90 -3.34
C THR A 201 59.80 -6.17 -2.83
N THR A 202 59.44 -6.63 -1.62
CA THR A 202 60.07 -7.77 -0.92
C THR A 202 59.01 -8.48 -0.08
N PHE A 203 59.19 -9.78 0.16
CA PHE A 203 58.30 -10.60 0.99
C PHE A 203 59.05 -11.13 2.22
N PRO A 204 58.38 -11.36 3.36
CA PRO A 204 56.98 -11.08 3.66
C PRO A 204 56.65 -9.58 3.64
N PHE A 205 55.40 -9.25 3.30
CA PHE A 205 54.91 -7.88 3.24
C PHE A 205 53.64 -7.73 4.09
N VAL A 206 53.64 -6.78 5.02
CA VAL A 206 52.49 -6.46 5.87
C VAL A 206 52.10 -5.00 5.68
N ALA A 207 50.86 -4.74 5.31
CA ALA A 207 50.32 -3.40 5.18
C ALA A 207 49.14 -3.18 6.11
N PHE A 208 49.10 -2.00 6.73
CA PHE A 208 47.96 -1.56 7.53
C PHE A 208 47.18 -0.51 6.76
N VAL A 209 45.86 -0.65 6.75
CA VAL A 209 44.95 0.16 5.96
C VAL A 209 43.81 0.63 6.85
N ALA A 210 43.46 1.91 6.79
CA ALA A 210 42.29 2.43 7.48
C ALA A 210 41.72 3.65 6.77
N LEU A 211 40.54 4.07 7.19
CA LEU A 211 39.96 5.34 6.77
C LEU A 211 40.75 6.50 7.36
N GLN A 212 41.14 7.43 6.50
CA GLN A 212 41.74 8.69 6.90
C GLN A 212 40.82 9.87 6.55
N PRO A 213 40.96 10.99 7.29
CA PRO A 213 40.30 12.22 6.91
C PRO A 213 40.70 12.59 5.48
N PRO A 214 39.75 13.13 4.70
CA PRO A 214 40.02 13.56 3.35
C PRO A 214 41.17 14.57 3.36
N ARG A 215 42.16 14.38 2.49
CA ARG A 215 43.25 15.35 2.35
C ARG A 215 42.65 16.63 1.79
N ALA A 216 42.45 17.63 2.65
CA ALA A 216 42.17 18.97 2.17
C ALA A 216 43.37 19.42 1.35
N SER A 217 43.16 19.82 0.09
CA SER A 217 44.19 20.53 -0.67
C SER A 217 44.46 21.84 0.07
N ALA A 218 45.43 21.85 0.98
CA ALA A 218 45.80 23.00 1.79
C ALA A 218 46.36 24.19 0.96
N PHE A 219 46.36 24.08 -0.37
CA PHE A 219 46.98 25.04 -1.29
C PHE A 219 46.00 26.01 -1.97
N MET A 220 44.68 25.82 -1.87
CA MET A 220 43.71 26.78 -2.43
C MET A 220 42.55 26.97 -1.44
N GLY A 221 42.50 28.16 -0.85
CA GLY A 221 41.50 28.62 0.11
C GLY A 221 40.11 28.85 -0.49
N THR A 222 39.62 27.91 -1.31
CA THR A 222 38.24 27.90 -1.79
C THR A 222 37.41 27.00 -0.90
N SER A 223 36.54 27.64 -0.12
CA SER A 223 35.56 27.09 0.82
C SER A 223 34.47 26.26 0.14
N SER A 224 34.83 25.22 -0.62
CA SER A 224 33.88 24.18 -1.01
C SER A 224 33.71 23.24 0.17
N ARG A 225 32.67 23.47 0.98
CA ARG A 225 32.17 22.52 1.99
C ARG A 225 31.50 21.30 1.33
N SER A 226 32.08 20.77 0.26
CA SER A 226 31.76 19.43 -0.18
C SER A 226 32.25 18.49 0.90
N SER A 227 31.32 17.82 1.60
CA SER A 227 31.60 16.77 2.57
C SER A 227 32.37 15.64 1.88
N SER A 228 33.68 15.77 1.79
CA SER A 228 34.54 14.75 1.24
C SER A 228 34.47 13.54 2.16
N SER A 229 34.07 12.40 1.60
CA SER A 229 33.97 11.17 2.34
C SER A 229 35.37 10.72 2.78
N PRO A 230 35.49 10.11 3.97
CA PRO A 230 36.75 9.51 4.39
C PRO A 230 37.16 8.47 3.35
N SER A 231 38.41 8.55 2.91
CA SER A 231 38.98 7.64 1.91
C SER A 231 39.90 6.65 2.61
N LEU A 232 39.85 5.39 2.16
CA LEU A 232 40.72 4.34 2.67
C LEU A 232 42.16 4.57 2.19
N THR A 233 43.13 4.60 3.10
CA THR A 233 44.54 4.80 2.77
C THR A 233 45.43 3.76 3.43
N ILE A 234 46.55 3.46 2.78
CA ILE A 234 47.61 2.63 3.35
C ILE A 234 48.38 3.48 4.35
N LEU A 235 48.39 3.06 5.61
CA LEU A 235 48.98 3.78 6.73
C LEU A 235 50.47 3.51 6.85
N SER A 236 50.85 2.24 6.70
CA SER A 236 52.22 1.78 6.84
C SER A 236 52.43 0.50 6.05
N ARG A 237 53.67 0.28 5.63
CA ARG A 237 54.13 -0.88 4.88
C ARG A 237 55.39 -1.42 5.55
N HIS A 238 55.36 -2.68 5.93
CA HIS A 238 56.48 -3.38 6.55
C HIS A 238 56.90 -4.50 5.61
N GLN A 239 58.14 -4.45 5.15
CA GLN A 239 58.69 -5.40 4.18
C GLN A 239 60.10 -5.79 4.57
N GLY A 240 60.47 -7.05 4.34
CA GLY A 240 61.78 -7.60 4.66
C GLY A 240 61.73 -8.74 5.67
N PRO A 241 62.89 -9.19 6.18
CA PRO A 241 63.01 -10.40 6.98
C PRO A 241 62.25 -10.31 8.30
N ALA A 242 61.85 -11.47 8.83
CA ALA A 242 61.19 -11.59 10.14
C ALA A 242 62.18 -11.79 11.30
N THR A 243 63.42 -12.16 10.98
CA THR A 243 64.51 -12.41 11.93
C THR A 243 65.69 -11.49 11.63
N PRO A 244 66.39 -10.93 12.65
CA PRO A 244 66.21 -11.09 14.10
C PRO A 244 65.01 -10.31 14.67
N ILE A 245 64.83 -10.27 15.99
CA ILE A 245 63.64 -9.64 16.65
C ILE A 245 63.44 -8.16 16.32
N SER A 246 64.47 -7.45 15.84
CA SER A 246 64.42 -6.05 15.40
C SER A 246 64.11 -5.89 13.90
N ALA A 247 63.89 -6.99 13.18
CA ALA A 247 63.61 -6.96 11.76
C ALA A 247 62.24 -6.32 11.49
N PRO A 248 62.02 -5.73 10.30
CA PRO A 248 60.83 -4.92 10.03
C PRO A 248 59.52 -5.70 10.09
N THR A 249 59.54 -7.01 9.83
CA THR A 249 58.36 -7.88 9.88
C THR A 249 58.38 -8.85 11.07
N SER A 250 59.21 -8.59 12.08
CA SER A 250 59.18 -9.35 13.33
C SER A 250 57.91 -9.03 14.14
N ALA A 251 57.46 -9.96 14.99
CA ALA A 251 56.30 -9.74 15.86
C ALA A 251 56.46 -8.47 16.70
N ARG A 252 57.62 -8.28 17.33
CA ARG A 252 57.90 -7.11 18.19
C ARG A 252 57.84 -5.78 17.43
N SER A 253 58.44 -5.71 16.26
CA SER A 253 58.41 -4.48 15.45
C SER A 253 56.98 -4.14 15.03
N LEU A 254 56.18 -5.15 14.66
CA LEU A 254 54.77 -4.97 14.32
C LEU A 254 53.94 -4.56 15.54
N THR A 255 54.12 -5.19 16.71
CA THR A 255 53.40 -4.80 17.94
C THR A 255 53.77 -3.39 18.38
N ASP A 256 55.06 -3.04 18.36
CA ASP A 256 55.53 -1.70 18.73
C ASP A 256 54.97 -0.66 17.76
N HIS A 257 54.93 -0.97 16.46
CA HIS A 257 54.33 -0.11 15.45
C HIS A 257 52.82 0.08 15.64
N ILE A 258 52.08 -1.01 15.90
CA ILE A 258 50.63 -0.92 16.11
C ILE A 258 50.31 -0.10 17.36
N THR A 259 50.97 -0.39 18.48
CA THR A 259 50.71 0.26 19.77
C THR A 259 51.16 1.72 19.80
N LEU A 260 52.35 2.03 19.28
CA LEU A 260 52.95 3.36 19.42
C LEU A 260 52.55 4.31 18.30
N GLN A 261 52.27 3.82 17.08
CA GLN A 261 52.06 4.67 15.91
C GLN A 261 50.67 4.55 15.29
N LEU A 262 50.14 3.33 15.11
CA LEU A 262 48.88 3.14 14.38
C LEU A 262 47.65 3.47 15.24
N LEU A 263 47.52 2.84 16.40
CA LEU A 263 46.32 2.99 17.24
C LEU A 263 46.12 4.44 17.69
N PRO A 264 47.12 5.16 18.24
CA PRO A 264 46.91 6.53 18.71
C PRO A 264 46.52 7.50 17.59
N ARG A 265 46.94 7.22 16.35
CA ARG A 265 46.68 8.08 15.19
C ARG A 265 45.29 7.84 14.57
N VAL A 266 44.83 6.60 14.53
CA VAL A 266 43.67 6.19 13.73
C VAL A 266 42.42 5.99 14.57
N MET A 267 42.56 5.46 15.79
CA MET A 267 41.44 5.18 16.69
C MET A 267 40.56 6.40 16.97
N PRO A 268 41.08 7.61 17.34
CA PRO A 268 40.20 8.75 17.62
C PRO A 268 39.36 9.18 16.41
N PHE A 269 39.91 9.02 15.20
CA PHE A 269 39.18 9.31 13.97
C PHE A 269 38.10 8.26 13.69
N LEU A 270 38.41 6.97 13.84
CA LEU A 270 37.44 5.89 13.67
C LEU A 270 36.32 5.95 14.71
N GLU A 271 36.63 6.27 15.96
CA GLU A 271 35.63 6.48 17.02
C GLU A 271 34.69 7.64 16.68
N THR A 272 35.21 8.75 16.19
CA THR A 272 34.39 9.87 15.71
C THR A 272 33.44 9.44 14.58
N LEU A 273 33.94 8.64 13.62
CA LEU A 273 33.11 8.10 12.54
C LEU A 273 32.04 7.13 13.04
N ARG A 274 32.39 6.26 14.01
CA ARG A 274 31.45 5.31 14.63
C ARG A 274 30.35 6.03 15.39
N LEU A 275 30.71 7.04 16.18
CA LEU A 275 29.74 7.89 16.88
C LEU A 275 28.80 8.60 15.90
N SER A 276 29.34 9.21 14.84
CA SER A 276 28.52 9.86 13.81
C SER A 276 27.64 8.88 13.02
N ALA A 277 28.11 7.65 12.80
CA ALA A 277 27.30 6.59 12.17
C ALA A 277 26.17 6.11 13.09
N ALA A 278 26.44 5.95 14.39
CA ALA A 278 25.45 5.58 15.40
C ALA A 278 24.39 6.67 15.58
N GLU A 279 24.77 7.94 15.57
CA GLU A 279 23.86 9.09 15.58
C GLU A 279 22.94 9.06 14.36
N ARG A 280 23.49 8.93 13.14
CA ARG A 280 22.70 8.80 11.91
C ARG A 280 21.77 7.58 11.91
N ALA A 281 22.17 6.47 12.55
CA ALA A 281 21.33 5.30 12.68
C ALA A 281 20.15 5.55 13.64
N ARG A 282 20.40 6.17 14.79
CA ARG A 282 19.36 6.58 15.76
C ARG A 282 18.36 7.55 15.14
N ASP A 283 18.86 8.54 14.40
CA ASP A 283 18.06 9.52 13.68
C ASP A 283 17.16 8.90 12.60
N ARG A 284 17.60 7.82 11.96
CA ARG A 284 16.77 7.06 11.01
C ARG A 284 15.71 6.24 11.74
N ALA A 285 16.10 5.52 12.79
CA ALA A 285 15.17 4.75 13.60
C ALA A 285 14.04 5.62 14.17
N LEU A 286 14.36 6.81 14.70
CA LEU A 286 13.37 7.73 15.23
C LEU A 286 12.37 8.20 14.16
N ARG A 287 12.84 8.48 12.93
CA ARG A 287 11.95 8.85 11.81
C ARG A 287 11.07 7.68 11.37
N GLU A 288 11.62 6.47 11.33
CA GLU A 288 10.86 5.27 10.98
C GLU A 288 9.76 4.98 12.01
N GLU A 289 10.03 5.17 13.30
CA GLU A 289 9.03 5.07 14.37
C GLU A 289 7.95 6.14 14.24
N GLN A 290 8.32 7.39 13.98
CA GLN A 290 7.36 8.49 13.75
C GLN A 290 6.49 8.23 12.52
N ASP A 291 7.07 7.80 11.41
CA ASP A 291 6.36 7.47 10.18
C ASP A 291 5.44 6.25 10.37
N ALA A 292 5.84 5.27 11.19
CA ALA A 292 4.99 4.15 11.54
C ALA A 292 3.77 4.60 12.36
N ALA A 293 3.97 5.43 13.38
CA ALA A 293 2.88 5.97 14.20
C ALA A 293 1.91 6.87 13.40
N PHE A 294 2.46 7.68 12.49
CA PHE A 294 1.66 8.51 11.59
C PHE A 294 0.85 7.66 10.62
N ARG A 295 1.45 6.62 10.02
CA ARG A 295 0.74 5.68 9.13
C ARG A 295 -0.40 4.96 9.85
N GLU A 296 -0.22 4.59 11.12
CA GLU A 296 -1.27 3.97 11.91
C GLU A 296 -2.42 4.95 12.21
N SER A 297 -2.10 6.19 12.59
CA SER A 297 -3.10 7.24 12.83
C SER A 297 -3.90 7.55 11.56
N ALA A 298 -3.21 7.71 10.44
CA ALA A 298 -3.83 7.92 9.13
C ALA A 298 -4.73 6.74 8.71
N ARG A 299 -4.40 5.50 9.07
CA ARG A 299 -5.26 4.33 8.83
C ARG A 299 -6.55 4.43 9.66
N ARG A 300 -6.44 4.76 10.95
CA ARG A 300 -7.61 4.92 11.84
C ARG A 300 -8.54 6.03 11.37
N ASP A 301 -7.99 7.15 10.92
CA ASP A 301 -8.81 8.27 10.42
C ASP A 301 -9.52 7.92 9.11
N ARG A 302 -8.85 7.20 8.19
CA ARG A 302 -9.50 6.66 6.98
C ARG A 302 -10.61 5.67 7.32
N GLU A 303 -10.40 4.78 8.29
CA GLU A 303 -11.43 3.82 8.71
C GLU A 303 -12.64 4.52 9.35
N LYS A 304 -12.42 5.55 10.17
CA LYS A 304 -13.50 6.36 10.76
C LYS A 304 -14.29 7.09 9.68
N GLU A 305 -13.60 7.71 8.72
CA GLU A 305 -14.26 8.42 7.63
C GLU A 305 -15.05 7.46 6.72
N ALA A 306 -14.49 6.29 6.41
CA ALA A 306 -15.19 5.25 5.65
C ALA A 306 -16.47 4.77 6.37
N ARG A 307 -16.43 4.59 7.70
CA ARG A 307 -17.61 4.25 8.50
C ARG A 307 -18.68 5.35 8.46
N ARG A 308 -18.27 6.62 8.59
CA ARG A 308 -19.18 7.77 8.49
C ARG A 308 -19.86 7.85 7.13
N ILE A 309 -19.11 7.64 6.04
CA ILE A 309 -19.65 7.65 4.68
C ILE A 309 -20.66 6.51 4.50
N GLU A 310 -20.37 5.30 5.00
CA GLU A 310 -21.28 4.16 4.92
C GLU A 310 -22.56 4.38 5.72
N GLU A 311 -22.46 4.93 6.93
CA GLU A 311 -23.62 5.28 7.76
C GLU A 311 -24.49 6.35 7.09
N ALA A 312 -23.88 7.42 6.56
CA ALA A 312 -24.60 8.47 5.83
C ALA A 312 -25.27 7.94 4.54
N ARG A 313 -24.63 6.97 3.86
CA ARG A 313 -25.25 6.31 2.71
C ARG A 313 -26.50 5.52 3.12
N ARG A 314 -26.42 4.76 4.21
CA ARG A 314 -27.54 3.98 4.74
C ARG A 314 -28.71 4.88 5.18
N THR A 315 -28.43 5.99 5.88
CA THR A 315 -29.48 6.93 6.27
C THR A 315 -30.14 7.58 5.06
N ALA A 316 -29.36 8.00 4.06
CA ALA A 316 -29.89 8.58 2.83
C ALA A 316 -30.73 7.58 2.00
N GLU A 317 -30.37 6.29 1.97
CA GLU A 317 -31.17 5.25 1.32
C GLU A 317 -32.51 5.02 2.03
N LEU A 318 -32.50 4.99 3.38
CA LEU A 318 -33.72 4.86 4.17
C LEU A 318 -34.64 6.07 4.01
N GLU A 319 -34.10 7.29 4.02
CA GLU A 319 -34.85 8.52 3.80
C GLU A 319 -35.46 8.58 2.39
N LYS A 320 -34.70 8.19 1.35
CA LYS A 320 -35.22 8.10 -0.02
C LYS A 320 -36.35 7.08 -0.12
N ALA A 321 -36.20 5.90 0.47
CA ALA A 321 -37.23 4.87 0.47
C ALA A 321 -38.49 5.32 1.24
N ALA A 322 -38.34 6.07 2.34
CA ALA A 322 -39.46 6.64 3.08
C ALA A 322 -40.20 7.70 2.24
N MET A 323 -39.45 8.62 1.60
CA MET A 323 -40.02 9.65 0.74
C MET A 323 -40.74 9.05 -0.49
N GLU A 324 -40.18 8.01 -1.10
CA GLU A 324 -40.82 7.32 -2.23
C GLU A 324 -42.12 6.62 -1.80
N ARG A 325 -42.15 5.97 -0.63
CA ARG A 325 -43.37 5.39 -0.07
C ARG A 325 -44.45 6.43 0.21
N GLN A 326 -44.06 7.59 0.76
CA GLN A 326 -44.99 8.69 0.99
C GLN A 326 -45.57 9.21 -0.33
N ARG A 327 -44.73 9.49 -1.32
CA ARG A 327 -45.17 9.92 -2.66
C ARG A 327 -46.10 8.89 -3.31
N ALA A 328 -45.76 7.61 -3.24
CA ALA A 328 -46.62 6.55 -3.77
C ALA A 328 -47.98 6.47 -3.06
N ALA A 329 -48.01 6.68 -1.74
CA ALA A 329 -49.25 6.73 -0.97
C ALA A 329 -50.10 7.96 -1.33
N ASP A 330 -49.49 9.13 -1.50
CA ASP A 330 -50.18 10.36 -1.90
C ASP A 330 -50.72 10.28 -3.33
N GLU A 331 -49.92 9.74 -4.26
CA GLU A 331 -50.37 9.48 -5.63
C GLU A 331 -51.54 8.48 -5.66
N ALA A 332 -51.49 7.41 -4.85
CA ALA A 332 -52.59 6.46 -4.76
C ALA A 332 -53.86 7.13 -4.22
N ARG A 333 -53.74 8.01 -3.21
CA ARG A 333 -54.87 8.80 -2.68
C ARG A 333 -55.45 9.73 -3.75
N SER A 334 -54.60 10.46 -4.48
CA SER A 334 -55.05 11.34 -5.57
C SER A 334 -55.80 10.57 -6.65
N ARG A 335 -55.29 9.41 -7.09
CA ARG A 335 -55.95 8.59 -8.11
C ARG A 335 -57.37 8.17 -7.71
N VAL A 336 -57.59 7.83 -6.44
CA VAL A 336 -58.93 7.47 -5.93
C VAL A 336 -59.87 8.68 -5.97
N LEU A 337 -59.38 9.87 -5.58
CA LEU A 337 -60.16 11.11 -5.64
C LEU A 337 -60.50 11.50 -7.10
N ASP A 338 -59.51 11.43 -8.00
CA ASP A 338 -59.69 11.74 -9.42
C ASP A 338 -60.68 10.79 -10.10
N ALA A 339 -60.62 9.49 -9.76
CA ALA A 339 -61.57 8.49 -10.27
C ALA A 339 -62.99 8.79 -9.78
N ARG A 340 -63.15 9.18 -8.51
CA ARG A 340 -64.44 9.60 -7.94
C ARG A 340 -64.98 10.84 -8.66
N ASP A 341 -64.15 11.86 -8.85
CA ASP A 341 -64.59 13.12 -9.47
C ASP A 341 -64.84 12.98 -10.97
N ARG A 342 -64.15 12.06 -11.66
CA ARG A 342 -64.47 11.70 -13.05
C ARG A 342 -65.82 10.99 -13.14
N TRP A 343 -66.07 10.01 -12.26
CA TRP A 343 -67.36 9.33 -12.22
C TRP A 343 -68.51 10.32 -11.95
N ARG A 344 -68.32 11.27 -11.02
CA ARG A 344 -69.30 12.32 -10.72
C ARG A 344 -69.62 13.19 -11.93
N ARG A 345 -68.65 13.46 -12.80
CA ARG A 345 -68.84 14.27 -14.01
C ARG A 345 -69.51 13.52 -15.15
N GLU A 346 -69.17 12.25 -15.35
CA GLU A 346 -69.51 11.53 -16.58
C GLU A 346 -70.67 10.54 -16.44
N SER A 347 -70.88 9.96 -15.26
CA SER A 347 -71.82 8.84 -15.06
C SER A 347 -72.95 9.16 -14.10
N ARG A 348 -72.83 10.21 -13.30
CA ARG A 348 -73.79 10.57 -12.26
C ARG A 348 -75.15 10.99 -12.81
N HIS A 349 -75.20 11.79 -13.87
CA HIS A 349 -76.45 12.28 -14.46
C HIS A 349 -77.30 11.16 -15.06
N LEU A 350 -76.67 10.05 -15.46
CA LEU A 350 -77.36 8.86 -15.99
C LEU A 350 -78.20 8.14 -14.93
N LEU A 351 -77.89 8.32 -13.65
CA LEU A 351 -78.57 7.67 -12.53
C LEU A 351 -79.60 8.57 -11.86
N ILE A 352 -79.69 9.84 -12.28
CA ILE A 352 -80.73 10.76 -11.84
C ILE A 352 -81.97 10.52 -12.70
N PRO A 353 -83.15 10.24 -12.12
CA PRO A 353 -84.37 10.06 -12.90
C PRO A 353 -84.73 11.39 -13.56
N LEU A 354 -84.95 11.36 -14.88
CA LEU A 354 -85.41 12.54 -15.62
C LEU A 354 -86.78 12.97 -15.13
N GLU A 355 -86.93 14.26 -14.86
CA GLU A 355 -88.16 14.90 -14.42
C GLU A 355 -89.22 14.70 -15.51
N GLU A 356 -90.28 13.96 -15.20
CA GLU A 356 -91.43 13.54 -16.03
C GLU A 356 -91.44 12.10 -16.58
N PRO A 357 -91.71 11.07 -15.74
CA PRO A 357 -92.18 9.79 -16.28
C PRO A 357 -93.64 9.97 -16.72
N ALA A 358 -93.86 10.24 -18.00
CA ALA A 358 -95.18 10.42 -18.59
C ALA A 358 -96.10 9.18 -18.56
N ASN A 359 -95.78 8.11 -17.81
CA ASN A 359 -96.59 6.88 -17.87
C ASN A 359 -96.54 5.86 -16.71
N VAL A 360 -96.10 6.20 -15.49
CA VAL A 360 -96.15 5.23 -14.35
C VAL A 360 -96.37 5.93 -13.01
N ASP A 361 -97.23 5.37 -12.15
CA ASP A 361 -97.56 5.81 -10.77
C ASP A 361 -96.39 6.50 -10.05
N PRO A 362 -96.37 7.85 -9.97
CA PRO A 362 -95.25 8.58 -9.39
C PRO A 362 -95.34 8.61 -7.86
N ILE A 363 -94.21 8.34 -7.20
CA ILE A 363 -94.05 8.47 -5.75
C ILE A 363 -93.46 9.85 -5.45
N ARG A 364 -94.08 10.60 -4.54
CA ARG A 364 -93.55 11.88 -4.05
C ARG A 364 -92.57 11.64 -2.90
N ILE A 365 -91.32 12.05 -3.07
CA ILE A 365 -90.27 11.99 -2.04
C ILE A 365 -89.84 13.42 -1.70
N ILE A 366 -89.78 13.72 -0.40
CA ILE A 366 -89.28 15.00 0.11
C ILE A 366 -87.94 14.75 0.78
N ILE A 367 -86.86 15.29 0.22
CA ILE A 367 -85.51 15.13 0.73
C ILE A 367 -85.08 16.43 1.41
N ARG A 368 -84.77 16.39 2.71
CA ARG A 368 -84.12 17.49 3.42
C ARG A 368 -82.62 17.38 3.24
N LEU A 369 -82.03 18.39 2.61
CA LEU A 369 -80.59 18.51 2.41
C LEU A 369 -79.92 19.10 3.65
N PRO A 370 -78.61 18.87 3.85
CA PRO A 370 -77.85 19.48 4.93
C PRO A 370 -77.75 21.02 4.84
N ASP A 371 -78.01 21.61 3.66
CA ASP A 371 -78.12 23.06 3.44
C ASP A 371 -79.46 23.66 3.95
N GLY A 372 -80.32 22.84 4.56
CA GLY A 372 -81.64 23.26 5.07
C GLY A 372 -82.74 23.35 3.99
N GLN A 373 -82.38 23.23 2.72
CA GLN A 373 -83.35 23.18 1.61
C GLN A 373 -84.07 21.83 1.56
N SER A 374 -85.37 21.85 1.24
CA SER A 374 -86.18 20.64 1.04
C SER A 374 -86.47 20.44 -0.44
N LEU A 375 -85.91 19.40 -1.01
CA LEU A 375 -86.12 19.00 -2.39
C LEU A 375 -87.35 18.09 -2.50
N VAL A 376 -88.30 18.46 -3.35
CA VAL A 376 -89.47 17.62 -3.64
C VAL A 376 -89.30 17.03 -5.03
N ARG A 377 -89.25 15.70 -5.14
CA ARG A 377 -89.17 15.01 -6.44
C ARG A 377 -90.24 13.94 -6.58
N LEU A 378 -90.74 13.80 -7.81
CA LEU A 378 -91.61 12.71 -8.22
C LEU A 378 -90.73 11.63 -8.86
N VAL A 379 -90.71 10.44 -8.25
CA VAL A 379 -89.84 9.34 -8.66
C VAL A 379 -90.70 8.12 -9.01
N ALA A 380 -90.34 7.38 -10.05
CA ALA A 380 -91.03 6.13 -10.39
C ALA A 380 -90.83 5.05 -9.31
N ARG A 381 -91.82 4.15 -9.12
CA ARG A 381 -91.71 3.03 -8.15
C ARG A 381 -90.56 2.06 -8.46
N THR A 382 -90.07 2.04 -9.69
CA THR A 382 -88.98 1.20 -10.18
C THR A 382 -87.58 1.77 -9.94
N SER A 383 -87.48 2.98 -9.42
CA SER A 383 -86.20 3.63 -9.11
C SER A 383 -85.41 2.89 -8.03
N THR A 384 -84.10 3.06 -8.07
CA THR A 384 -83.13 2.40 -7.18
C THR A 384 -82.67 3.31 -6.05
N VAL A 385 -82.14 2.73 -4.98
CA VAL A 385 -81.48 3.47 -3.88
C VAL A 385 -80.30 4.28 -4.39
N THR A 386 -79.56 3.72 -5.35
CA THR A 386 -78.46 4.40 -6.02
C THR A 386 -78.91 5.71 -6.65
N SER A 387 -80.09 5.72 -7.27
CA SER A 387 -80.68 6.91 -7.85
C SER A 387 -80.97 8.01 -6.83
N LEU A 388 -81.44 7.66 -5.62
CA LEU A 388 -81.61 8.63 -4.53
C LEU A 388 -80.28 9.21 -4.04
N TYR A 389 -79.25 8.37 -3.87
CA TYR A 389 -77.91 8.85 -3.50
C TYR A 389 -77.33 9.78 -4.58
N CYS A 390 -77.48 9.43 -5.86
CA CYS A 390 -77.09 10.29 -6.98
C CYS A 390 -77.86 11.61 -7.00
N LEU A 391 -79.15 11.62 -6.64
CA LEU A 391 -79.97 12.83 -6.56
C LEU A 391 -79.55 13.75 -5.41
N VAL A 392 -79.12 13.21 -4.28
CA VAL A 392 -78.61 14.01 -3.16
C VAL A 392 -77.22 14.56 -3.49
N ASP A 393 -76.32 13.73 -4.02
CA ASP A 393 -75.00 14.16 -4.51
C ASP A 393 -75.16 15.24 -5.59
N ALA A 394 -76.10 15.01 -6.52
CA ALA A 394 -76.93 15.97 -7.27
C ALA A 394 -76.82 17.44 -6.90
N HIS A 395 -77.41 17.69 -5.74
CA HIS A 395 -77.69 19.01 -5.24
C HIS A 395 -76.61 19.52 -4.30
N LEU A 396 -75.78 18.64 -3.74
CA LEU A 396 -74.64 19.03 -2.90
C LEU A 396 -73.48 19.60 -3.73
N ILE A 397 -73.30 19.11 -4.96
CA ILE A 397 -72.24 19.58 -5.87
C ILE A 397 -72.83 19.71 -7.28
N PRO A 398 -73.25 20.90 -7.74
CA PRO A 398 -73.76 21.08 -9.09
C PRO A 398 -72.69 20.73 -10.15
N THR A 399 -73.10 20.10 -11.26
CA THR A 399 -72.21 19.78 -12.39
C THR A 399 -72.50 20.65 -13.61
N ASP A 400 -71.46 21.22 -14.21
CA ASP A 400 -71.54 22.02 -15.45
C ASP A 400 -71.32 21.19 -16.73
N VAL A 401 -71.80 19.95 -16.87
CA VAL A 401 -71.71 19.25 -18.18
C VAL A 401 -72.74 18.14 -18.39
N THR A 402 -73.20 17.99 -19.64
CA THR A 402 -74.06 16.94 -20.19
C THR A 402 -73.25 15.73 -20.65
N GLY A 403 -73.43 14.57 -20.03
CA GLY A 403 -72.78 13.34 -20.47
C GLY A 403 -73.62 12.49 -21.44
N LYS A 404 -72.94 11.63 -22.19
CA LYS A 404 -73.49 10.72 -23.21
C LYS A 404 -74.33 9.60 -22.58
N GLU A 405 -75.48 9.29 -23.18
CA GLU A 405 -76.42 8.28 -22.68
C GLU A 405 -75.81 6.86 -22.71
N ILE A 406 -75.55 6.31 -21.52
CA ILE A 406 -75.32 4.87 -21.30
C ILE A 406 -76.48 4.39 -20.42
N GLY A 407 -77.01 3.20 -20.72
CA GLY A 407 -78.16 2.64 -19.99
C GLY A 407 -77.95 2.55 -18.47
N THR A 408 -79.00 2.86 -17.72
CA THR A 408 -79.03 2.99 -16.24
C THR A 408 -78.41 1.81 -15.48
N SER A 409 -78.62 0.56 -15.94
CA SER A 409 -78.07 -0.63 -15.27
C SER A 409 -76.54 -0.78 -15.40
N ALA A 410 -75.95 -0.34 -16.52
CA ALA A 410 -74.50 -0.38 -16.70
C ALA A 410 -73.80 0.69 -15.84
N ALA A 411 -74.42 1.86 -15.67
CA ALA A 411 -73.92 2.92 -14.81
C ALA A 411 -73.90 2.51 -13.32
N GLU A 412 -74.90 1.75 -12.85
CA GLU A 412 -74.92 1.21 -11.47
C GLU A 412 -73.85 0.14 -11.22
N ASN A 413 -73.57 -0.72 -12.20
CA ASN A 413 -72.48 -1.70 -12.11
C ASN A 413 -71.12 -1.02 -12.05
N ASN A 414 -70.88 -0.03 -12.92
CA ASN A 414 -69.64 0.75 -12.93
C ASN A 414 -69.42 1.48 -11.58
N LEU A 415 -70.49 2.01 -10.99
CA LEU A 415 -70.43 2.63 -9.67
C LEU A 415 -70.09 1.61 -8.57
N LYS A 416 -70.68 0.41 -8.60
CA LYS A 416 -70.38 -0.65 -7.64
C LYS A 416 -68.91 -1.09 -7.68
N GLU A 417 -68.35 -1.27 -8.87
CA GLU A 417 -66.93 -1.58 -9.05
C GLU A 417 -66.04 -0.45 -8.55
N LEU A 418 -66.42 0.82 -8.80
CA LEU A 418 -65.65 1.97 -8.38
C LEU A 418 -65.65 2.16 -6.84
N VAL A 419 -66.79 1.99 -6.18
CA VAL A 419 -66.90 2.01 -4.71
C VAL A 419 -66.09 0.86 -4.10
N HIS A 420 -66.18 -0.35 -4.66
CA HIS A 420 -65.41 -1.50 -4.17
C HIS A 420 -63.89 -1.34 -4.38
N SER A 421 -63.49 -0.80 -5.53
CA SER A 421 -62.08 -0.52 -5.86
C SER A 421 -61.46 0.59 -5.00
N SER A 422 -62.28 1.48 -4.43
CA SER A 422 -61.81 2.53 -3.52
C SER A 422 -61.39 1.99 -2.15
N GLY A 423 -61.80 0.77 -1.79
CA GLY A 423 -61.50 0.15 -0.49
C GLY A 423 -62.12 0.87 0.72
N GLN A 424 -62.96 1.88 0.50
CA GLN A 424 -63.62 2.65 1.56
C GLN A 424 -65.06 2.15 1.78
N PRO A 425 -65.61 2.26 3.01
CA PRO A 425 -67.03 2.03 3.23
C PRO A 425 -67.84 3.04 2.42
N ALA A 426 -69.00 2.62 1.91
CA ALA A 426 -69.80 3.42 0.98
C ALA A 426 -70.15 4.81 1.55
N GLU A 427 -70.37 4.92 2.86
CA GLU A 427 -70.67 6.18 3.55
C GLU A 427 -69.54 7.22 3.41
N ILE A 428 -68.28 6.78 3.50
CA ILE A 428 -67.11 7.65 3.35
C ILE A 428 -66.89 8.03 1.87
N TRP A 429 -67.23 7.12 0.95
CA TRP A 429 -67.14 7.37 -0.48
C TRP A 429 -68.13 8.45 -0.95
N TRP A 430 -69.39 8.36 -0.51
CA TRP A 430 -70.44 9.35 -0.78
C TRP A 430 -70.25 10.66 -0.01
N GLY A 431 -69.72 10.59 1.23
CA GLY A 431 -69.54 11.74 2.11
C GLY A 431 -70.82 12.18 2.83
N PHE A 432 -71.92 11.44 2.69
CA PHE A 432 -73.18 11.67 3.40
C PHE A 432 -73.95 10.35 3.57
N SER A 433 -74.88 10.35 4.53
CA SER A 433 -75.76 9.24 4.87
C SER A 433 -77.22 9.67 4.82
N LEU A 434 -78.10 8.78 4.35
CA LEU A 434 -79.53 9.02 4.21
C LEU A 434 -80.33 8.36 5.34
N PHE A 435 -81.31 9.07 5.89
CA PHE A 435 -82.19 8.60 6.96
C PHE A 435 -83.66 8.84 6.62
N THR A 436 -84.55 7.92 7.00
CA THR A 436 -86.01 8.17 7.00
C THR A 436 -86.40 9.15 8.10
N ALA A 437 -87.45 9.96 7.90
CA ALA A 437 -87.88 10.95 8.89
C ALA A 437 -88.56 10.33 10.13
N TYR A 438 -89.51 9.40 9.94
CA TYR A 438 -90.20 8.74 11.05
C TYR A 438 -90.73 7.35 10.64
N PRO A 439 -90.38 6.26 11.36
CA PRO A 439 -89.30 6.16 12.35
C PRO A 439 -87.93 6.37 11.69
N ARG A 440 -86.95 6.95 12.41
CA ARG A 440 -85.62 7.26 11.88
C ARG A 440 -84.80 5.98 11.69
N LYS A 441 -84.50 5.64 10.43
CA LYS A 441 -83.73 4.46 10.04
C LYS A 441 -82.72 4.85 8.97
N ALA A 442 -81.47 4.42 9.13
CA ALA A 442 -80.44 4.61 8.13
C ALA A 442 -80.78 3.80 6.87
N ILE A 443 -80.66 4.43 5.70
CA ILE A 443 -80.80 3.79 4.40
C ILE A 443 -79.38 3.60 3.88
N PRO A 444 -78.70 2.47 4.14
CA PRO A 444 -77.36 2.25 3.61
C PRO A 444 -77.41 2.18 2.09
N TRP A 445 -76.37 2.69 1.44
CA TRP A 445 -76.25 2.55 -0.01
C TRP A 445 -76.13 1.08 -0.38
N GLN A 446 -77.09 0.59 -1.17
CA GLN A 446 -77.10 -0.76 -1.74
C GLN A 446 -77.35 -0.64 -3.25
N PRO A 447 -76.48 -1.22 -4.10
CA PRO A 447 -76.65 -1.14 -5.55
C PRO A 447 -77.87 -1.97 -5.99
N MET A 448 -78.60 -1.48 -7.00
CA MET A 448 -79.72 -2.18 -7.66
C MET A 448 -80.96 -2.50 -6.81
N VAL A 449 -80.99 -2.09 -5.54
CA VAL A 449 -82.17 -2.27 -4.67
C VAL A 449 -83.22 -1.22 -5.00
N ARG A 450 -84.48 -1.62 -5.12
CA ARG A 450 -85.59 -0.71 -5.45
C ARG A 450 -86.09 0.04 -4.22
N LEU A 451 -86.60 1.26 -4.40
CA LEU A 451 -87.14 2.07 -3.30
C LEU A 451 -88.34 1.43 -2.58
N ALA A 452 -89.12 0.61 -3.29
CA ALA A 452 -90.23 -0.13 -2.71
C ALA A 452 -89.79 -1.14 -1.63
N GLU A 453 -88.61 -1.74 -1.76
CA GLU A 453 -88.09 -2.78 -0.87
C GLU A 453 -87.61 -2.20 0.48
N ILE A 454 -87.31 -0.91 0.52
CA ILE A 454 -86.83 -0.19 1.72
C ILE A 454 -87.98 0.51 2.47
N GLY A 455 -89.22 0.33 2.02
CA GLY A 455 -90.41 0.87 2.69
C GLY A 455 -90.80 2.28 2.24
N LEU A 456 -90.29 2.76 1.11
CA LEU A 456 -90.65 4.05 0.50
C LEU A 456 -91.73 3.91 -0.59
N SER A 457 -92.55 2.86 -0.55
CA SER A 457 -93.49 2.47 -1.62
C SER A 457 -94.68 3.42 -1.87
N SER A 458 -94.97 4.31 -0.91
CA SER A 458 -96.10 5.26 -0.92
C SER A 458 -95.65 6.73 -0.85
N GLY A 459 -94.34 6.99 -0.87
CA GLY A 459 -93.77 8.32 -0.65
C GLY A 459 -93.42 8.56 0.81
N GLY A 460 -92.47 9.46 1.04
CA GLY A 460 -91.91 9.69 2.37
C GLY A 460 -90.89 10.81 2.40
N GLN A 461 -90.53 11.21 3.62
CA GLN A 461 -89.52 12.24 3.87
C GLN A 461 -88.19 11.59 4.24
N ILE A 462 -87.11 12.01 3.57
CA ILE A 462 -85.73 11.55 3.76
C ILE A 462 -84.90 12.74 4.26
N VAL A 463 -83.94 12.50 5.14
CA VAL A 463 -83.00 13.49 5.65
C VAL A 463 -81.59 13.04 5.26
N ALA A 464 -80.82 13.92 4.63
CA ALA A 464 -79.42 13.69 4.29
C ALA A 464 -78.51 14.41 5.30
N GLU A 465 -77.59 13.66 5.90
CA GLU A 465 -76.61 14.17 6.87
C GLU A 465 -75.20 13.95 6.32
N ILE A 466 -74.32 14.96 6.43
CA ILE A 466 -72.93 14.86 5.99
C ILE A 466 -72.19 13.90 6.92
N ALA A 467 -71.56 12.88 6.35
CA ALA A 467 -70.74 11.94 7.10
C ALA A 467 -69.38 12.61 7.35
N PHE A 468 -69.17 13.15 8.55
CA PHE A 468 -67.85 13.61 8.95
C PHE A 468 -66.90 12.41 8.98
N LYS A 469 -65.76 12.54 8.30
CA LYS A 469 -64.68 11.55 8.42
C LYS A 469 -64.24 11.52 9.88
N GLU A 470 -64.34 10.36 10.53
CA GLU A 470 -63.62 10.11 11.78
C GLU A 470 -62.12 10.34 11.52
N GLY A 471 -61.61 11.48 11.99
CA GLY A 471 -60.23 11.91 11.76
C GLY A 471 -60.00 13.41 11.85
N GLU A 472 -61.04 14.24 11.69
CA GLU A 472 -60.95 15.69 11.89
C GLU A 472 -61.50 16.03 13.29
N LYS A 473 -60.68 15.81 14.33
CA LYS A 473 -60.87 16.53 15.60
C LYS A 473 -60.54 18.00 15.31
N PRO A 474 -61.35 18.97 15.76
CA PRO A 474 -60.92 20.37 15.75
C PRO A 474 -59.65 20.48 16.59
N ASP A 475 -58.62 21.12 16.03
CA ASP A 475 -57.37 21.44 16.70
C ASP A 475 -57.67 22.02 18.09
N GLN A 476 -57.36 21.23 19.13
CA GLN A 476 -57.20 21.76 20.47
C GLN A 476 -55.70 21.98 20.64
N ASP A 477 -55.33 23.24 20.72
CA ASP A 477 -54.01 23.73 21.07
C ASP A 477 -53.58 23.12 22.42
N GLU A 478 -52.74 22.08 22.40
CA GLU A 478 -51.96 21.64 23.56
C GLU A 478 -50.51 22.09 23.37
N GLU A 479 -50.26 23.34 23.78
CA GLU A 479 -48.93 23.82 24.15
C GLU A 479 -48.43 23.03 25.38
N GLY A 480 -47.72 21.93 25.13
CA GLY A 480 -46.96 21.22 26.15
C GLY A 480 -45.65 21.95 26.49
N TYR A 481 -45.65 22.69 27.60
CA TYR A 481 -44.43 23.17 28.26
C TYR A 481 -43.63 21.98 28.81
N ASP A 482 -42.58 21.55 28.10
CA ASP A 482 -41.52 20.74 28.71
C ASP A 482 -40.56 21.68 29.45
N THR A 483 -40.69 21.68 30.77
CA THR A 483 -39.82 22.43 31.67
C THR A 483 -38.53 21.65 31.87
N GLU A 484 -37.42 22.31 31.56
CA GLU A 484 -36.07 21.90 31.88
C GLU A 484 -35.95 21.49 33.35
N LYS A 485 -35.41 20.30 33.63
CA LYS A 485 -34.93 19.94 34.97
C LYS A 485 -33.43 19.66 34.89
N SER A 486 -32.68 20.71 35.21
CA SER A 486 -31.30 20.61 35.67
C SER A 486 -31.30 20.02 37.07
N GLU A 487 -30.56 18.95 37.29
CA GLU A 487 -29.84 18.65 38.53
C GLU A 487 -28.63 17.77 38.23
#